data_AF-A0AAV7Y666-F1
#
_entry.id   AF-A0AAV7Y666-F1
#
_cell.length_a   1.000
_cell.length_b   1.000
_cell.length_c   1.000
_cell.angle_alpha   90.00
_cell.angle_beta   90.00
_cell.angle_gamma   90.00
#
_symmetry.space_group_name_H-M   'P 1'
#
loop_
_entity.id
_entity.type
_entity.pdbx_description
1 polymer ?
#
loop_
_entity_poly.entity_id
_entity_poly.type
_entity_poly.pdbx_seq_one_letter_code
_entity_poly.pdbx_strand_id
1 'polypeptide(L)'
;MGRAASLQDIIDNFLETKASNSPKLFFTEPEQLVKVFRSLAAQSLASLVHIEQLRLPLEALQAGVSQAKERVEQELKTLREQVADLEREIAWEESRVEQLQKHAQVILSSVYQDILAGAGSANVLTLRVWVEDVYEHCIAPNDSHLTAYQMMCAVERAVAAELLALDYLDQTHVKRARRHIYMEDRDQNKGASDAQRKLQQLEQLVYRMERALEPPPPRTRHRLVFRSQPPEPKKPPPPPPEKLSEEEQDRRAFFADCTTADRLSKLKSPVPRSLAVLGLRRGQSSHSESQTDTGTFNKDTVLSSTRVR
;
A
#
# COMPACT_ATOMS: atom_id res chain seq x y z
N MET A 1 31.73 32.19 -124.75
CA MET A 1 30.39 31.59 -124.79
C MET A 1 29.53 32.30 -123.74
N GLY A 2 28.95 33.46 -123.97
CA GLY A 2 28.32 33.91 -125.20
C GLY A 2 26.86 33.48 -125.28
N ARG A 3 26.05 33.80 -124.26
CA ARG A 3 24.64 34.15 -124.47
C ARG A 3 24.35 35.32 -123.53
N ALA A 4 24.65 36.52 -124.00
CA ALA A 4 24.14 37.72 -123.37
C ALA A 4 22.62 37.59 -123.37
N ALA A 5 21.99 37.63 -122.21
CA ALA A 5 20.54 37.77 -122.15
C ALA A 5 20.19 38.98 -123.02
N SER A 6 19.39 38.77 -124.07
CA SER A 6 18.93 39.88 -124.89
C SER A 6 18.17 40.84 -123.98
N LEU A 7 18.18 42.13 -124.30
CA LEU A 7 17.37 43.11 -123.56
C LEU A 7 15.89 42.66 -123.48
N GLN A 8 15.43 41.90 -124.48
CA GLN A 8 14.13 41.23 -124.51
C GLN A 8 13.97 40.17 -123.41
N ASP A 9 14.98 39.31 -123.17
CA ASP A 9 14.91 38.30 -122.11
C ASP A 9 14.86 38.92 -120.70
N ILE A 10 15.49 40.10 -120.53
CA ILE A 10 15.43 40.87 -119.28
C ILE A 10 14.06 41.54 -119.13
N ILE A 11 13.52 42.10 -120.21
CA ILE A 11 12.17 42.70 -120.22
C ILE A 11 11.10 41.65 -119.97
N ASP A 12 11.20 40.48 -120.58
CA ASP A 12 10.23 39.38 -120.41
C ASP A 12 10.28 38.82 -118.99
N ASN A 13 11.47 38.64 -118.40
CA ASN A 13 11.60 38.31 -116.98
C ASN A 13 11.02 39.40 -116.05
N PHE A 14 11.16 40.68 -116.41
CA PHE A 14 10.61 41.79 -115.61
C PHE A 14 9.08 41.86 -115.71
N LEU A 15 8.52 41.51 -116.87
CA LEU A 15 7.08 41.42 -117.08
C LEU A 15 6.47 40.19 -116.41
N GLU A 16 7.14 39.03 -116.46
CA GLU A 16 6.72 37.82 -115.74
C GLU A 16 6.79 38.00 -114.21
N THR A 17 7.84 38.65 -113.70
CA THR A 17 7.94 38.97 -112.26
C THR A 17 6.93 40.03 -111.80
N LYS A 18 6.51 40.96 -112.67
CA LYS A 18 5.38 41.86 -112.40
C LYS A 18 4.03 41.15 -112.44
N ALA A 19 3.84 40.18 -113.34
CA ALA A 19 2.61 39.43 -113.46
C ALA A 19 2.39 38.47 -112.28
N SER A 20 3.46 37.82 -111.79
CA SER A 20 3.36 36.90 -110.65
C SER A 20 3.25 37.62 -109.30
N ASN A 21 3.75 38.86 -109.19
CA ASN A 21 3.65 39.70 -108.00
C ASN A 21 2.62 40.82 -108.14
N SER A 22 1.43 40.51 -108.65
CA SER A 22 0.29 41.41 -108.45
C SER A 22 -0.08 41.39 -106.96
N PRO A 23 -0.01 42.53 -106.24
CA PRO A 23 -0.42 42.56 -104.84
C PRO A 23 -1.89 42.17 -104.78
N LYS A 24 -2.21 41.11 -104.02
CA LYS A 24 -3.61 40.75 -103.72
C LYS A 24 -4.23 41.94 -102.99
N LEU A 25 -5.03 42.73 -103.71
CA LEU A 25 -5.82 43.80 -103.13
C LEU A 25 -6.88 43.15 -102.24
N PHE A 26 -6.66 43.23 -100.92
CA PHE A 26 -7.61 42.74 -99.91
C PHE A 26 -8.92 43.54 -99.89
N PHE A 27 -8.96 44.67 -100.59
CA PHE A 27 -10.11 45.57 -100.66
C PHE A 27 -10.40 45.92 -102.12
N THR A 28 -11.63 45.69 -102.54
CA THR A 28 -12.13 45.99 -103.89
C THR A 28 -12.77 47.38 -103.95
N GLU A 29 -13.34 47.81 -102.82
CA GLU A 29 -13.94 49.14 -102.66
C GLU A 29 -13.28 49.87 -101.48
N PRO A 30 -13.02 51.19 -101.59
CA PRO A 30 -12.41 51.97 -100.52
C PRO A 30 -13.26 51.99 -99.24
N GLU A 31 -14.57 51.75 -99.34
CA GLU A 31 -15.48 51.67 -98.19
C GLU A 31 -15.24 50.46 -97.28
N GLN A 32 -14.71 49.36 -97.83
CA GLN A 32 -14.48 48.12 -97.08
C GLN A 32 -13.41 48.34 -95.99
N LEU A 33 -12.37 49.11 -96.30
CA LEU A 33 -11.33 49.47 -95.36
C LEU A 33 -11.89 50.33 -94.20
N VAL A 34 -12.75 51.29 -94.54
CA VAL A 34 -13.40 52.16 -93.53
C VAL A 34 -14.34 51.36 -92.63
N LYS A 35 -15.05 50.35 -93.16
CA LYS A 35 -15.91 49.45 -92.37
C LYS A 35 -15.08 48.62 -91.39
N VAL A 36 -13.93 48.10 -91.81
CA VAL A 36 -13.00 47.35 -90.93
C VAL A 36 -12.40 48.26 -89.85
N PHE A 37 -11.99 49.48 -90.19
CA PHE A 37 -11.49 50.42 -89.17
C PHE A 37 -12.58 50.85 -88.19
N ARG A 38 -13.83 51.02 -88.65
CA ARG A 38 -14.96 51.31 -87.76
C ARG A 38 -15.29 50.14 -86.85
N SER A 39 -15.28 48.90 -87.36
CA SER A 39 -15.50 47.72 -86.52
C SER A 39 -14.37 47.54 -85.52
N LEU A 40 -13.12 47.76 -85.92
CA LEU A 40 -11.96 47.73 -85.04
C LEU A 40 -12.04 48.82 -83.96
N ALA A 41 -12.43 50.04 -84.33
CA ALA A 41 -12.63 51.15 -83.40
C ALA A 41 -13.78 50.87 -82.42
N ALA A 42 -14.87 50.26 -82.88
CA ALA A 42 -15.98 49.85 -82.03
C ALA A 42 -15.56 48.73 -81.07
N GLN A 43 -14.78 47.74 -81.53
CA GLN A 43 -14.25 46.65 -80.70
C GLN A 43 -13.24 47.13 -79.67
N SER A 44 -12.33 48.04 -80.04
CA SER A 44 -11.35 48.60 -79.12
C SER A 44 -12.03 49.45 -78.04
N LEU A 45 -13.05 50.24 -78.41
CA LEU A 45 -13.85 51.00 -77.47
C LEU A 45 -14.66 50.09 -76.54
N ALA A 46 -15.29 49.04 -77.07
CA ALA A 46 -16.01 48.06 -76.26
C ALA A 46 -15.09 47.35 -75.25
N SER A 47 -13.87 47.03 -75.66
CA SER A 47 -12.85 46.43 -74.78
C SER A 47 -12.44 47.38 -73.66
N LEU A 48 -12.26 48.67 -73.98
CA LEU A 48 -11.89 49.68 -72.99
C LEU A 48 -13.01 49.93 -71.98
N VAL A 49 -14.26 49.99 -72.42
CA VAL A 49 -15.43 50.09 -71.53
C VAL A 49 -15.52 48.87 -70.61
N HIS A 50 -15.28 47.66 -71.13
CA HIS A 50 -15.29 46.46 -70.31
C HIS A 50 -14.18 46.46 -69.25
N ILE A 51 -12.97 46.94 -69.59
CA ILE A 51 -11.87 47.09 -68.63
C ILE A 51 -12.25 48.08 -67.52
N GLU A 52 -12.86 49.22 -67.87
CA GLU A 52 -13.29 50.20 -66.87
C GLU A 52 -14.44 49.67 -65.99
N GLN A 53 -15.38 48.92 -66.57
CA GLN A 53 -16.45 48.26 -65.80
C GLN A 53 -15.88 47.24 -64.79
N LEU A 54 -14.79 46.55 -65.12
CA LEU A 54 -14.13 45.58 -64.25
C LEU A 54 -13.21 46.21 -63.21
N ARG A 55 -12.82 47.49 -63.37
CA ARG A 55 -11.88 48.16 -62.46
C ARG A 55 -12.39 48.20 -61.03
N LEU A 56 -13.62 48.70 -60.84
CA LEU A 56 -14.26 48.83 -59.52
C LEU A 56 -14.49 47.48 -58.80
N PRO A 57 -15.06 46.43 -59.43
CA PRO A 57 -15.24 45.15 -58.77
C PRO A 57 -13.91 44.46 -58.43
N LEU A 58 -12.85 44.68 -59.21
CA LEU A 58 -11.51 44.15 -58.89
C LEU A 58 -10.92 44.85 -57.65
N GLU A 59 -11.05 46.17 -57.56
CA GLU A 59 -10.64 46.95 -56.38
C GLU A 59 -11.42 46.51 -55.13
N ALA A 60 -12.74 46.33 -55.25
CA ALA A 60 -13.58 45.80 -54.17
C ALA A 60 -13.18 44.37 -53.76
N LEU A 61 -12.86 43.50 -54.72
CA LEU A 61 -12.37 42.14 -54.44
C LEU A 61 -11.04 42.18 -53.69
N GLN A 62 -10.10 43.02 -54.12
CA GLN A 62 -8.80 43.16 -53.45
C GLN A 62 -8.95 43.66 -52.02
N ALA A 63 -9.81 44.66 -51.80
CA ALA A 63 -10.13 45.16 -50.46
C ALA A 63 -10.83 44.09 -49.60
N GLY A 64 -11.71 43.28 -50.19
CA GLY A 64 -12.35 42.15 -49.50
C GLY A 64 -11.34 41.08 -49.10
N VAL A 65 -10.37 40.77 -49.97
CA VAL A 65 -9.30 39.82 -49.69
C VAL A 65 -8.37 40.35 -48.60
N SER A 66 -7.98 41.63 -48.61
CA SER A 66 -7.14 42.20 -47.55
C SER A 66 -7.87 42.20 -46.21
N GLN A 67 -9.15 42.59 -46.18
CA GLN A 67 -9.94 42.55 -44.95
C GLN A 67 -10.12 41.12 -44.43
N ALA A 68 -10.38 40.15 -45.31
CA ALA A 68 -10.49 38.75 -44.91
C ALA A 68 -9.17 38.22 -44.33
N LYS A 69 -8.02 38.57 -44.92
CA LYS A 69 -6.70 38.21 -44.39
C LYS A 69 -6.48 38.81 -43.01
N GLU A 70 -6.77 40.10 -42.81
CA GLU A 70 -6.64 40.75 -41.51
C GLU A 70 -7.51 40.09 -40.44
N ARG A 71 -8.75 39.72 -40.77
CA ARG A 71 -9.64 38.99 -39.84
C ARG A 71 -9.06 37.64 -39.45
N VAL A 72 -8.61 36.85 -40.43
CA VAL A 72 -7.99 35.55 -40.16
C VAL A 72 -6.72 35.69 -39.33
N GLU A 73 -5.90 36.71 -39.59
CA GLU A 73 -4.71 36.97 -38.79
C GLU A 73 -5.04 37.38 -37.35
N GLN A 74 -6.11 38.14 -37.13
CA GLN A 74 -6.60 38.47 -35.79
C GLN A 74 -7.10 37.22 -35.07
N GLU A 75 -7.93 36.40 -35.73
CA GLU A 75 -8.41 35.13 -35.17
C GLU A 75 -7.24 34.20 -34.81
N LEU A 76 -6.25 34.06 -35.68
CA LEU A 76 -5.04 33.27 -35.40
C LEU A 76 -4.25 33.80 -34.20
N LYS A 77 -4.17 35.12 -34.00
CA LYS A 77 -3.53 35.69 -32.81
C LYS A 77 -4.32 35.33 -31.55
N THR A 78 -5.65 35.51 -31.56
CA THR A 78 -6.50 35.17 -30.42
C THR A 78 -6.43 33.68 -30.08
N LEU A 79 -6.41 32.79 -31.08
CA LEU A 79 -6.27 31.35 -30.87
C LEU A 79 -4.90 31.01 -30.26
N ARG A 80 -3.82 31.66 -30.69
CA ARG A 80 -2.49 31.46 -30.10
C ARG A 80 -2.43 31.92 -28.65
N GLU A 81 -3.07 33.04 -28.32
CA GLU A 81 -3.18 33.53 -26.94
C GLU A 81 -3.96 32.53 -26.08
N GLN A 82 -5.11 32.05 -26.56
CA GLN A 82 -5.90 31.03 -25.86
C GLN A 82 -5.13 29.72 -25.63
N VAL A 83 -4.35 29.27 -26.62
CA VAL A 83 -3.50 28.08 -26.45
C VAL A 83 -2.44 28.32 -25.38
N ALA A 84 -1.77 29.48 -25.39
CA ALA A 84 -0.78 29.81 -24.37
C ALA A 84 -1.40 29.97 -22.97
N ASP A 85 -2.64 30.43 -22.87
CA ASP A 85 -3.38 30.51 -21.61
C ASP A 85 -3.70 29.10 -21.08
N LEU A 86 -4.21 28.22 -21.93
CA LEU A 86 -4.50 26.83 -21.57
C LEU A 86 -3.24 26.07 -21.17
N GLU A 87 -2.12 26.25 -21.87
CA GLU A 87 -0.83 25.65 -21.50
C GLU A 87 -0.37 26.08 -20.10
N ARG A 88 -0.59 27.35 -19.73
CA ARG A 88 -0.29 27.85 -18.39
C ARG A 88 -1.23 27.27 -17.33
N GLU A 89 -2.51 27.14 -17.63
CA GLU A 89 -3.48 26.50 -16.72
C GLU A 89 -3.16 25.02 -16.50
N ILE A 90 -2.80 24.29 -17.56
CA ILE A 90 -2.38 22.89 -17.45
C ILE A 90 -1.15 22.77 -16.55
N ALA A 91 -0.12 23.57 -16.79
CA ALA A 91 1.09 23.55 -15.97
C ALA A 91 0.81 23.89 -14.49
N TRP A 92 -0.13 24.81 -14.24
CA TRP A 92 -0.56 25.15 -12.88
C TRP A 92 -1.31 23.99 -12.21
N GLU A 93 -2.24 23.35 -12.92
CA GLU A 93 -3.00 22.21 -12.38
C GLU A 93 -2.09 21.00 -12.14
N GLU A 94 -1.14 20.71 -13.03
CA GLU A 94 -0.14 19.66 -12.84
C GLU A 94 0.71 19.90 -11.58
N SER A 95 1.19 21.14 -11.38
CA SER A 95 1.90 21.51 -10.16
C SER A 95 1.03 21.33 -8.92
N ARG A 96 -0.26 21.67 -9.02
CA ARG A 96 -1.22 21.52 -7.93
C ARG A 96 -1.50 20.06 -7.60
N VAL A 97 -1.63 19.19 -8.60
CA VAL A 97 -1.77 17.75 -8.43
C VAL A 97 -0.54 17.18 -7.72
N GLU A 98 0.67 17.56 -8.13
CA GLU A 98 1.90 17.14 -7.44
C GLU A 98 1.91 17.56 -5.96
N GLN A 99 1.52 18.81 -5.67
CA GLN A 99 1.43 19.30 -4.29
C GLN A 99 0.41 18.49 -3.48
N LEU A 100 -0.79 18.28 -4.04
CA LEU A 100 -1.84 17.50 -3.39
C LEU A 100 -1.41 16.05 -3.16
N GLN A 101 -0.72 15.44 -4.13
CA GLN A 101 -0.19 14.10 -4.00
C GLN A 101 0.87 14.01 -2.88
N LYS A 102 1.77 15.00 -2.79
CA LYS A 102 2.75 15.08 -1.69
C LYS A 102 2.03 15.21 -0.33
N HIS A 103 1.01 16.06 -0.23
CA HIS A 103 0.20 16.19 0.98
C HIS A 103 -0.53 14.89 1.34
N ALA A 104 -1.16 14.23 0.37
CA ALA A 104 -1.84 12.96 0.56
C ALA A 104 -0.86 11.87 1.00
N GLN A 105 0.32 11.81 0.38
CA GLN A 105 1.37 10.86 0.75
C GLN A 105 1.86 11.10 2.17
N VAL A 106 2.07 12.35 2.59
CA VAL A 106 2.45 12.70 3.97
C VAL A 106 1.35 12.27 4.93
N ILE A 107 0.08 12.53 4.63
CA ILE A 107 -1.04 12.14 5.50
C ILE A 107 -1.10 10.62 5.63
N LEU A 108 -0.98 9.89 4.51
CA LEU A 108 -0.99 8.43 4.50
C LEU A 108 0.21 7.84 5.24
N SER A 109 1.41 8.40 5.06
CA SER A 109 2.64 7.85 5.64
C SER A 109 2.87 8.24 7.10
N SER A 110 2.40 9.41 7.54
CA SER A 110 2.55 9.86 8.93
C SER A 110 1.30 9.51 9.75
N VAL A 111 0.20 10.22 9.53
CA VAL A 111 -1.00 10.13 10.35
C VAL A 111 -1.63 8.74 10.27
N TYR A 112 -1.81 8.21 9.05
CA TYR A 112 -2.44 6.91 8.91
C TYR A 112 -1.53 5.75 9.33
N GLN A 113 -0.23 5.76 9.02
CA GLN A 113 0.65 4.70 9.54
C GLN A 113 0.87 4.81 11.04
N ASP A 114 0.87 5.99 11.65
CA ASP A 114 0.95 6.08 13.11
C ASP A 114 -0.33 5.51 13.77
N ILE A 115 -1.50 5.72 13.15
CA ILE A 115 -2.77 5.15 13.62
C ILE A 115 -2.91 3.64 13.29
N LEU A 116 -2.36 3.19 12.16
CA LEU A 116 -2.48 1.81 11.62
C LEU A 116 -1.28 0.90 11.91
N ALA A 117 -0.13 1.44 12.30
CA ALA A 117 1.11 0.72 12.63
C ALA A 117 1.70 1.12 14.00
N GLY A 118 1.24 2.20 14.64
CA GLY A 118 1.62 2.52 16.02
C GLY A 118 1.16 1.45 17.02
N ALA A 119 1.67 1.46 18.25
CA ALA A 119 1.41 0.42 19.27
C ALA A 119 -0.08 0.20 19.62
N GLY A 120 -0.98 1.13 19.25
CA GLY A 120 -2.43 0.99 19.41
C GLY A 120 -3.18 0.41 18.21
N SER A 121 -2.50 0.19 17.09
CA SER A 121 -3.12 -0.07 15.78
C SER A 121 -3.48 -1.52 15.49
N ALA A 122 -2.65 -2.47 15.94
CA ALA A 122 -2.98 -3.88 15.96
C ALA A 122 -4.36 -4.03 16.61
N ASN A 123 -4.61 -3.33 17.71
CA ASN A 123 -5.88 -3.40 18.42
C ASN A 123 -7.07 -2.93 17.58
N VAL A 124 -6.94 -1.93 16.71
CA VAL A 124 -8.09 -1.40 15.93
C VAL A 124 -8.45 -2.32 14.77
N LEU A 125 -7.45 -2.77 13.99
CA LEU A 125 -7.70 -3.71 12.90
C LEU A 125 -8.12 -5.06 13.44
N THR A 126 -7.45 -5.54 14.48
CA THR A 126 -7.82 -6.78 15.17
C THR A 126 -9.24 -6.65 15.71
N LEU A 127 -9.61 -5.57 16.41
CA LEU A 127 -10.98 -5.35 16.88
C LEU A 127 -12.00 -5.42 15.74
N ARG A 128 -11.72 -4.79 14.59
CA ARG A 128 -12.62 -4.85 13.44
C ARG A 128 -12.83 -6.28 12.96
N VAL A 129 -11.76 -7.06 12.84
CA VAL A 129 -11.82 -8.48 12.45
C VAL A 129 -12.64 -9.28 13.47
N TRP A 130 -12.42 -9.08 14.77
CA TRP A 130 -13.19 -9.77 15.81
C TRP A 130 -14.68 -9.39 15.76
N VAL A 131 -15.00 -8.12 15.55
CA VAL A 131 -16.40 -7.66 15.47
C VAL A 131 -17.09 -8.26 14.25
N GLU A 132 -16.40 -8.33 13.11
CA GLU A 132 -16.92 -8.96 11.89
C GLU A 132 -17.12 -10.45 12.08
N ASP A 133 -16.14 -11.16 12.64
CA ASP A 133 -16.20 -12.58 12.94
C ASP A 133 -17.38 -12.91 13.86
N VAL A 134 -17.55 -12.17 14.96
CA VAL A 134 -18.68 -12.37 15.89
C VAL A 134 -20.02 -12.05 15.22
N TYR A 135 -20.08 -11.01 14.38
CA TYR A 135 -21.31 -10.64 13.67
C TYR A 135 -21.73 -11.74 12.68
N GLU A 136 -20.78 -12.26 11.89
CA GLU A 136 -21.04 -13.34 10.93
C GLU A 136 -21.48 -14.64 11.60
N HIS A 137 -20.86 -14.98 12.74
CA HIS A 137 -21.19 -16.19 13.49
C HIS A 137 -22.54 -16.08 14.21
N CYS A 138 -22.88 -14.92 14.78
CA CYS A 138 -24.05 -14.77 15.66
C CYS A 138 -25.30 -14.26 14.94
N ILE A 139 -25.16 -13.52 13.84
CA ILE A 139 -26.29 -12.79 13.23
C ILE A 139 -26.51 -13.20 11.78
N ALA A 140 -25.59 -12.84 10.88
CA ALA A 140 -25.71 -13.06 9.46
C ALA A 140 -24.39 -12.77 8.73
N PRO A 141 -24.13 -13.37 7.56
CA PRO A 141 -23.01 -12.98 6.71
C PRO A 141 -23.09 -11.49 6.37
N ASN A 142 -21.93 -10.83 6.29
CA ASN A 142 -21.82 -9.39 6.10
C ASN A 142 -22.11 -8.97 4.63
N ASP A 143 -23.34 -9.18 4.16
CA ASP A 143 -23.77 -8.91 2.77
C ASP A 143 -24.04 -7.42 2.49
N SER A 144 -24.08 -6.60 3.53
CA SER A 144 -24.24 -5.15 3.42
C SER A 144 -23.04 -4.52 4.09
N HIS A 145 -22.36 -3.58 3.44
CA HIS A 145 -21.15 -2.93 3.94
C HIS A 145 -21.39 -2.11 5.23
N LEU A 146 -21.71 -2.79 6.34
CA LEU A 146 -21.97 -2.18 7.63
C LEU A 146 -20.67 -1.64 8.22
N THR A 147 -20.80 -0.51 8.90
CA THR A 147 -19.69 0.03 9.68
C THR A 147 -19.49 -0.82 10.94
N ALA A 148 -18.24 -0.94 11.44
CA ALA A 148 -17.93 -1.69 12.66
C ALA A 148 -18.81 -1.31 13.85
N TYR A 149 -19.16 -0.02 13.99
CA TYR A 149 -20.11 0.45 15.00
C TYR A 149 -21.50 -0.17 14.86
N GLN A 150 -22.03 -0.25 13.64
CA GLN A 150 -23.35 -0.84 13.38
C GLN A 150 -23.34 -2.35 13.67
N MET A 151 -22.26 -3.04 13.31
CA MET A 151 -22.06 -4.46 13.65
C MET A 151 -22.04 -4.67 15.17
N MET A 152 -21.29 -3.85 15.92
CA MET A 152 -21.27 -3.92 17.39
C MET A 152 -22.66 -3.70 18.01
N CYS A 153 -23.42 -2.69 17.55
CA CYS A 153 -24.78 -2.46 18.04
C CYS A 153 -25.72 -3.62 17.73
N ALA A 154 -25.55 -4.30 16.60
CA ALA A 154 -26.34 -5.48 16.28
C ALA A 154 -26.00 -6.66 17.20
N VAL A 155 -24.71 -6.89 17.46
CA VAL A 155 -24.24 -7.91 18.42
C VAL A 155 -24.77 -7.61 19.82
N GLU A 156 -24.72 -6.36 20.28
CA GLU A 156 -25.26 -5.96 21.58
C GLU A 156 -26.75 -6.27 21.70
N ARG A 157 -27.54 -5.98 20.66
CA ARG A 157 -28.97 -6.31 20.64
C ARG A 157 -29.22 -7.82 20.67
N ALA A 158 -28.43 -8.60 19.94
CA ALA A 158 -28.54 -10.05 19.93
C ALA A 158 -28.23 -10.64 21.32
N VAL A 159 -27.15 -10.18 21.96
CA VAL A 159 -26.79 -10.59 23.32
C VAL A 159 -27.88 -10.20 24.31
N ALA A 160 -28.43 -8.98 24.22
CA ALA A 160 -29.53 -8.56 25.09
C ALA A 160 -30.78 -9.42 24.90
N ALA A 161 -31.11 -9.82 23.66
CA ALA A 161 -32.24 -10.70 23.37
C ALA A 161 -32.04 -12.10 23.97
N GLU A 162 -30.85 -12.68 23.83
CA GLU A 162 -30.52 -13.99 24.41
C GLU A 162 -30.49 -13.98 25.94
N LEU A 163 -29.99 -12.90 26.56
CA LEU A 163 -30.04 -12.74 28.01
C LEU A 163 -31.47 -12.70 28.53
N LEU A 164 -32.36 -11.97 27.85
CA LEU A 164 -33.78 -11.99 28.17
C LEU A 164 -34.36 -13.40 28.00
N ALA A 165 -34.01 -14.12 26.92
CA ALA A 165 -34.46 -15.49 26.72
C ALA A 165 -34.00 -16.45 27.83
N LEU A 166 -32.78 -16.28 28.33
CA LEU A 166 -32.24 -17.04 29.46
C LEU A 166 -32.98 -16.75 30.77
N ASP A 167 -33.41 -15.51 31.00
CA ASP A 167 -34.19 -15.15 32.20
C ASP A 167 -35.58 -15.81 32.23
N TYR A 168 -36.16 -16.12 31.06
CA TYR A 168 -37.43 -16.83 30.97
C TYR A 168 -37.31 -18.36 31.11
N LEU A 169 -36.09 -18.92 31.21
CA LEU A 169 -35.90 -20.37 31.24
C LEU A 169 -36.31 -21.00 32.58
N ASP A 170 -37.07 -22.10 32.53
CA ASP A 170 -37.47 -22.81 33.75
C ASP A 170 -36.26 -23.45 34.47
N GLN A 171 -36.18 -23.22 35.78
CA GLN A 171 -35.11 -23.70 36.65
C GLN A 171 -34.97 -25.22 36.65
N THR A 172 -36.04 -25.96 36.37
CA THR A 172 -35.97 -27.44 36.32
C THR A 172 -35.10 -27.93 35.16
N HIS A 173 -35.22 -27.29 34.00
CA HIS A 173 -34.42 -27.58 32.81
C HIS A 173 -32.96 -27.16 33.02
N VAL A 174 -32.72 -25.98 33.62
CA VAL A 174 -31.37 -25.50 33.94
C VAL A 174 -30.65 -26.45 34.90
N LYS A 175 -31.32 -26.93 35.95
CA LYS A 175 -30.74 -27.88 36.92
C LYS A 175 -30.36 -29.21 36.25
N ARG A 176 -31.15 -29.68 35.29
CA ARG A 176 -30.86 -30.91 34.52
C ARG A 176 -29.64 -30.72 33.63
N ALA A 177 -29.60 -29.63 32.86
CA ALA A 177 -28.46 -29.30 32.00
C ALA A 177 -27.16 -29.15 32.80
N ARG A 178 -27.21 -28.44 33.94
CA ARG A 178 -26.06 -28.26 34.84
C ARG A 178 -25.53 -29.60 35.39
N ARG A 179 -26.42 -30.52 35.73
CA ARG A 179 -26.02 -31.88 36.16
C ARG A 179 -25.34 -32.65 35.04
N HIS A 180 -25.84 -32.54 33.80
CA HIS A 180 -25.24 -33.20 32.64
C HIS A 180 -23.82 -32.70 32.38
N ILE A 181 -23.64 -31.37 32.27
CA ILE A 181 -22.33 -30.75 32.04
C ILE A 181 -21.35 -31.14 33.16
N TYR A 182 -21.79 -31.08 34.42
CA TYR A 182 -20.93 -31.46 35.55
C TYR A 182 -20.50 -32.93 35.51
N MET A 183 -21.36 -33.83 35.03
CA MET A 183 -21.00 -35.25 34.86
C MET A 183 -20.00 -35.43 33.72
N GLU A 184 -20.20 -34.74 32.60
CA GLU A 184 -19.28 -34.78 31.47
C GLU A 184 -17.90 -34.23 31.83
N ASP A 185 -17.82 -33.05 32.44
CA ASP A 185 -16.58 -32.44 32.93
C ASP A 185 -15.86 -33.35 33.92
N ARG A 186 -16.62 -34.02 34.79
CA ARG A 186 -16.07 -34.96 35.75
C ARG A 186 -15.43 -36.16 35.04
N ASP A 187 -16.04 -36.68 33.99
CA ASP A 187 -15.52 -37.83 33.25
C ASP A 187 -14.33 -37.44 32.36
N GLN A 188 -14.36 -36.26 31.75
CA GLN A 188 -13.21 -35.69 31.04
C GLN A 188 -12.02 -35.48 31.99
N ASN A 189 -12.23 -34.92 33.18
CA ASN A 189 -11.18 -34.70 34.17
C ASN A 189 -10.60 -36.02 34.72
N LYS A 190 -11.42 -37.05 34.91
CA LYS A 190 -10.92 -38.39 35.25
C LYS A 190 -10.04 -38.94 34.13
N GLY A 191 -10.50 -38.85 32.87
CA GLY A 191 -9.74 -39.30 31.71
C GLY A 191 -8.39 -38.59 31.58
N ALA A 192 -8.37 -37.26 31.75
CA ALA A 192 -7.15 -36.46 31.75
C ALA A 192 -6.20 -36.86 32.91
N SER A 193 -6.74 -37.07 34.11
CA SER A 193 -5.95 -37.50 35.28
C SER A 193 -5.33 -38.89 35.08
N ASP A 194 -6.08 -39.82 34.50
CA ASP A 194 -5.59 -41.17 34.22
C ASP A 194 -4.57 -41.17 33.08
N ALA A 195 -4.76 -40.35 32.04
CA ALA A 195 -3.77 -40.13 30.99
C ALA A 195 -2.47 -39.56 31.57
N GLN A 196 -2.55 -38.54 32.43
CA GLN A 196 -1.40 -37.95 33.10
C GLN A 196 -0.65 -38.98 33.97
N ARG A 197 -1.37 -39.82 34.72
CA ARG A 197 -0.76 -40.91 35.52
C ARG A 197 -0.01 -41.90 34.64
N LYS A 198 -0.59 -42.30 33.50
CA LYS A 198 0.07 -43.21 32.54
C LYS A 198 1.33 -42.57 31.96
N LEU A 199 1.28 -41.29 31.60
CA LEU A 199 2.47 -40.57 31.11
C LEU A 199 3.59 -40.53 32.16
N GLN A 200 3.26 -40.21 33.41
CA GLN A 200 4.25 -40.21 34.51
C GLN A 200 4.86 -41.61 34.72
N GLN A 201 4.07 -42.67 34.60
CA GLN A 201 4.58 -44.05 34.69
C GLN A 201 5.53 -44.37 33.54
N LEU A 202 5.22 -43.94 32.32
CA LEU A 202 6.08 -44.11 31.15
C LEU A 202 7.39 -43.31 31.30
N GLU A 203 7.32 -42.05 31.73
CA GLU A 203 8.50 -41.22 32.00
C GLU A 203 9.42 -41.87 33.04
N GLN A 204 8.86 -42.40 34.13
CA GLN A 204 9.63 -43.13 35.14
C GLN A 204 10.27 -44.40 34.58
N LEU A 205 9.57 -45.13 33.70
CA LEU A 205 10.11 -46.33 33.06
C LEU A 205 11.26 -45.96 32.11
N VAL A 206 11.08 -44.94 31.27
CA VAL A 206 12.12 -44.44 30.36
C VAL A 206 13.34 -44.00 31.16
N TYR A 207 13.17 -43.19 32.21
CA TYR A 207 14.27 -42.76 33.07
C TYR A 207 15.04 -43.95 33.69
N ARG A 208 14.35 -45.01 34.11
CA ARG A 208 14.98 -46.23 34.63
C ARG A 208 15.74 -46.99 33.54
N MET A 209 15.21 -47.05 32.32
CA MET A 209 15.87 -47.69 31.19
C MET A 209 17.11 -46.90 30.76
N GLU A 210 17.00 -45.58 30.62
CA GLU A 210 18.13 -44.68 30.32
C GLU A 210 19.24 -44.84 31.36
N ARG A 211 18.89 -44.83 32.65
CA ARG A 211 19.84 -45.05 33.74
C ARG A 211 20.48 -46.45 33.73
N ALA A 212 19.76 -47.47 33.27
CA ALA A 212 20.30 -48.83 33.17
C ALA A 212 21.23 -49.01 31.96
N LEU A 213 21.01 -48.24 30.89
CA LEU A 213 21.85 -48.21 29.70
C LEU A 213 23.06 -47.28 29.85
N GLU A 214 23.02 -46.33 30.78
CA GLU A 214 24.14 -45.45 31.10
C GLU A 214 25.34 -46.28 31.60
N PRO A 215 26.54 -46.13 30.99
CA PRO A 215 27.72 -46.85 31.45
C PRO A 215 28.00 -46.49 32.91
N PRO A 216 28.44 -47.46 33.74
CA PRO A 216 28.70 -47.19 35.15
C PRO A 216 29.69 -46.03 35.25
N PRO A 217 29.44 -45.05 36.13
CA PRO A 217 30.33 -43.91 36.25
C PRO A 217 31.74 -44.43 36.56
N PRO A 218 32.78 -43.81 35.97
CA PRO A 218 34.15 -44.22 36.24
C PRO A 218 34.35 -44.24 37.75
N ARG A 219 34.96 -45.32 38.26
CA ARG A 219 35.30 -45.47 39.67
C ARG A 219 36.28 -44.35 40.06
N THR A 220 35.73 -43.19 40.38
CA THR A 220 36.44 -42.12 41.05
C THR A 220 36.75 -42.68 42.42
N ARG A 221 38.04 -42.90 42.70
CA ARG A 221 38.48 -43.15 44.06
C ARG A 221 37.96 -41.98 44.88
N HIS A 222 37.03 -42.23 45.79
CA HIS A 222 36.57 -41.22 46.72
C HIS A 222 37.82 -40.59 47.34
N ARG A 223 38.05 -39.29 47.07
CA ARG A 223 39.09 -38.58 47.79
C ARG A 223 38.74 -38.72 49.26
N LEU A 224 39.66 -39.20 50.08
CA LEU A 224 39.46 -39.32 51.53
C LEU A 224 39.04 -37.94 52.04
N VAL A 225 37.75 -37.78 52.31
CA VAL A 225 37.25 -36.61 53.01
C VAL A 225 37.57 -36.88 54.47
N PHE A 226 38.34 -35.98 55.09
CA PHE A 226 38.55 -36.05 56.52
C PHE A 226 37.18 -36.05 57.20
N ARG A 227 36.98 -36.98 58.13
CA ARG A 227 35.71 -37.09 58.84
C ARG A 227 35.39 -35.74 59.48
N SER A 228 34.17 -35.24 59.25
CA SER A 228 33.65 -34.14 60.06
C SER A 228 33.78 -34.53 61.53
N GLN A 229 34.10 -33.57 62.38
CA GLN A 229 34.10 -33.78 63.83
C GLN A 229 32.75 -34.41 64.25
N PRO A 230 32.73 -35.35 65.21
CA PRO A 230 31.50 -35.97 65.67
C PRO A 230 30.47 -34.90 66.01
N PRO A 231 29.18 -35.07 65.65
CA PRO A 231 28.15 -34.14 66.10
C PRO A 231 28.24 -34.05 67.62
N GLU A 232 28.39 -32.83 68.14
CA GLU A 232 28.50 -32.60 69.58
C GLU A 232 27.34 -33.30 70.32
N PRO A 233 27.59 -33.93 71.48
CA PRO A 233 26.51 -34.55 72.24
C PRO A 233 25.45 -33.50 72.54
N LYS A 234 24.17 -33.85 72.29
CA LYS A 234 23.03 -32.96 72.56
C LYS A 234 23.16 -32.45 74.00
N LYS A 235 23.27 -31.14 74.16
CA LYS A 235 23.31 -30.49 75.48
C LYS A 235 22.04 -30.90 76.26
N PRO A 236 22.14 -31.20 77.57
CA PRO A 236 20.95 -31.47 78.37
C PRO A 236 20.00 -30.27 78.26
N PRO A 237 18.68 -30.50 78.26
CA PRO A 237 17.71 -29.41 78.15
C PRO A 237 17.99 -28.39 79.26
N PRO A 238 17.93 -27.08 78.97
CA PRO A 238 18.13 -26.06 79.97
C PRO A 238 17.11 -26.24 81.11
N PRO A 239 17.49 -25.92 82.36
CA PRO A 239 16.53 -25.94 83.45
C PRO A 239 15.32 -25.07 83.08
N PRO A 240 14.10 -25.47 83.47
CA PRO A 240 12.91 -24.68 83.19
C PRO A 240 13.12 -23.24 83.65
N PRO A 241 12.70 -22.25 82.84
CA PRO A 241 12.94 -20.85 83.16
C PRO A 241 12.39 -20.55 84.55
N GLU A 242 13.22 -19.93 85.40
CA GLU A 242 12.77 -19.38 86.67
C GLU A 242 11.54 -18.50 86.40
N LYS A 243 10.47 -18.72 87.16
CA LYS A 243 9.27 -17.89 87.04
C LYS A 243 9.67 -16.47 87.39
N LEU A 244 9.61 -15.58 86.40
CA LEU A 244 9.89 -14.15 86.55
C LEU A 244 9.00 -13.60 87.67
N SER A 245 9.62 -12.95 88.65
CA SER A 245 8.93 -12.21 89.71
C SER A 245 8.01 -11.15 89.08
N GLU A 246 6.89 -10.84 89.73
CA GLU A 246 5.86 -9.91 89.23
C GLU A 246 6.47 -8.55 88.79
N GLU A 247 7.52 -8.10 89.47
CA GLU A 247 8.23 -6.85 89.17
C GLU A 247 8.96 -6.84 87.82
N GLU A 248 9.40 -8.00 87.31
CA GLU A 248 10.08 -8.12 86.01
C GLU A 248 9.09 -8.21 84.84
N GLN A 249 7.86 -8.66 85.12
CA GLN A 249 6.77 -8.69 84.14
C GLN A 249 6.24 -7.28 83.89
N ASP A 250 6.12 -6.47 84.95
CA ASP A 250 5.70 -5.06 84.84
C ASP A 250 6.73 -4.22 84.07
N ARG A 251 8.03 -4.47 84.29
CA ARG A 251 9.10 -3.84 83.49
C ARG A 251 9.02 -4.21 82.01
N ARG A 252 8.64 -5.44 81.66
CA ARG A 252 8.47 -5.84 80.26
C ARG A 252 7.23 -5.24 79.61
N ALA A 253 6.13 -5.13 80.34
CA ALA A 253 4.91 -4.48 79.85
C ALA A 253 5.15 -3.00 79.54
N PHE A 254 5.94 -2.30 80.37
CA PHE A 254 6.24 -0.88 80.20
C PHE A 254 7.01 -0.53 78.89
N PHE A 255 7.79 -1.46 78.33
CA PHE A 255 8.57 -1.23 77.10
C PHE A 255 7.96 -1.83 75.82
N ALA A 256 6.82 -2.53 75.91
CA ALA A 256 6.18 -3.16 74.74
C ALA A 256 5.44 -2.16 73.82
N ASP A 257 5.06 -0.99 74.34
CA ASP A 257 4.22 -0.03 73.61
C ASP A 257 4.99 0.93 72.69
N CYS A 258 6.31 0.78 72.56
CA CYS A 258 7.12 1.59 71.65
C CYS A 258 8.12 0.75 70.85
N THR A 259 7.65 0.03 69.81
CA THR A 259 8.55 -0.39 68.73
C THR A 259 8.12 0.18 67.38
N THR A 260 9.07 0.82 66.73
CA THR A 260 9.00 1.59 65.48
C THR A 260 8.76 0.75 64.22
N ALA A 261 8.45 -0.55 64.37
CA ALA A 261 8.27 -1.49 63.27
C ALA A 261 6.90 -1.38 62.57
N ASP A 262 5.89 -0.78 63.22
CA ASP A 262 4.52 -0.73 62.69
C ASP A 262 4.25 0.45 61.73
N ARG A 263 5.25 1.33 61.52
CA ARG A 263 5.18 2.46 60.57
C ARG A 263 5.59 2.10 59.14
N LEU A 264 6.31 0.99 58.92
CA LEU A 264 6.82 0.60 57.59
C LEU A 264 5.94 -0.39 56.83
N SER A 265 5.03 -1.10 57.52
CA SER A 265 4.08 -2.04 56.91
C SER A 265 2.91 -1.34 56.20
N LYS A 266 2.64 -0.06 56.54
CA LYS A 266 1.55 0.75 55.97
C LYS A 266 1.90 1.47 54.65
N LEU A 267 3.12 1.32 54.13
CA LEU A 267 3.56 1.96 52.87
C LEU A 267 3.70 1.01 51.67
N LYS A 268 3.31 -0.26 51.79
CA LYS A 268 3.23 -1.16 50.63
C LYS A 268 1.77 -1.33 50.19
N SER A 269 1.41 -0.59 49.14
CA SER A 269 0.16 -0.81 48.39
C SER A 269 0.09 -2.25 47.86
N PRO A 270 -1.07 -2.92 47.90
CA PRO A 270 -1.21 -4.27 47.38
C PRO A 270 -1.27 -4.23 45.85
N VAL A 271 -0.28 -4.84 45.18
CA VAL A 271 -0.39 -5.20 43.76
C VAL A 271 -1.40 -6.36 43.66
N PRO A 272 -2.38 -6.31 42.73
CA PRO A 272 -3.39 -7.36 42.60
C PRO A 272 -2.79 -8.70 42.17
N ARG A 273 -3.24 -9.77 42.82
CA ARG A 273 -2.84 -11.17 42.60
C ARG A 273 -3.47 -11.78 41.34
N SER A 274 -3.26 -11.16 40.19
CA SER A 274 -3.53 -11.81 38.90
C SER A 274 -2.29 -11.65 38.03
N LEU A 275 -1.32 -12.56 38.20
CA LEU A 275 -0.26 -12.94 37.24
C LEU A 275 0.79 -13.79 37.99
N ALA A 276 0.38 -14.95 38.51
CA ALA A 276 1.29 -15.96 39.07
C ALA A 276 1.00 -17.35 38.49
N VAL A 277 0.67 -17.41 37.20
CA VAL A 277 0.81 -18.62 36.39
C VAL A 277 1.67 -18.22 35.21
N LEU A 278 2.97 -18.45 35.35
CA LEU A 278 3.94 -18.78 34.32
C LEU A 278 5.28 -18.92 35.04
N GLY A 279 5.58 -20.15 35.45
CA GLY A 279 6.86 -20.50 36.07
C GLY A 279 7.98 -20.39 35.05
N LEU A 280 8.62 -19.21 34.99
CA LEU A 280 9.95 -19.07 34.39
C LEU A 280 11.00 -19.52 35.42
N ARG A 281 11.53 -20.70 35.15
CA ARG A 281 12.75 -21.26 35.77
C ARG A 281 13.90 -20.27 35.55
N ARG A 282 14.53 -19.81 36.64
CA ARG A 282 15.74 -18.97 36.61
C ARG A 282 16.89 -19.68 37.31
N GLY A 283 18.02 -19.81 36.59
CA GLY A 283 19.38 -20.00 37.11
C GLY A 283 19.86 -21.46 37.17
N GLN A 284 21.12 -21.82 36.90
CA GLN A 284 22.39 -21.13 36.58
C GLN A 284 23.33 -22.22 36.01
N SER A 285 23.93 -22.05 34.82
CA SER A 285 25.36 -21.77 34.58
C SER A 285 26.39 -22.51 35.46
N SER A 286 27.19 -23.39 34.84
CA SER A 286 28.58 -23.65 35.21
C SER A 286 29.44 -23.75 33.94
N HIS A 287 30.43 -22.87 33.85
CA HIS A 287 31.47 -22.80 32.81
C HIS A 287 32.46 -23.97 32.89
N SER A 288 33.00 -24.36 31.73
CA SER A 288 34.44 -24.53 31.52
C SER A 288 34.80 -24.35 30.04
N GLU A 289 35.67 -23.39 29.77
CA GLU A 289 36.45 -23.17 28.53
C GLU A 289 37.35 -24.40 28.25
N SER A 290 37.91 -24.67 27.06
CA SER A 290 38.56 -23.79 26.09
C SER A 290 38.90 -24.53 24.77
N GLN A 291 38.90 -23.76 23.65
CA GLN A 291 39.88 -23.75 22.52
C GLN A 291 40.02 -25.01 21.63
N THR A 292 40.22 -24.99 20.30
CA THR A 292 40.59 -23.98 19.27
C THR A 292 40.42 -24.62 17.87
N ASP A 293 40.15 -23.78 16.86
CA ASP A 293 40.63 -23.83 15.45
C ASP A 293 40.34 -25.08 14.57
N THR A 294 40.05 -25.05 13.27
CA THR A 294 40.24 -24.10 12.15
C THR A 294 39.10 -24.27 11.13
N GLY A 295 38.90 -23.25 10.28
CA GLY A 295 37.87 -23.22 9.26
C GLY A 295 38.13 -24.08 8.02
N THR A 296 37.09 -24.24 7.20
CA THR A 296 37.21 -24.20 5.75
C THR A 296 35.86 -23.90 5.13
N PHE A 297 35.85 -22.80 4.40
CA PHE A 297 34.82 -22.36 3.47
C PHE A 297 34.93 -23.23 2.21
N ASN A 298 33.83 -23.73 1.66
CA ASN A 298 33.75 -24.03 0.23
C ASN A 298 32.33 -23.84 -0.28
N LYS A 299 32.28 -23.06 -1.36
CA LYS A 299 31.12 -22.82 -2.23
C LYS A 299 31.05 -23.93 -3.28
N ASP A 300 29.88 -23.97 -3.91
CA ASP A 300 29.58 -24.40 -5.27
C ASP A 300 29.00 -25.81 -5.50
N THR A 301 28.08 -25.77 -6.48
CA THR A 301 27.66 -26.83 -7.42
C THR A 301 26.36 -27.56 -7.03
N VAL A 302 25.17 -27.11 -7.46
CA VAL A 302 24.55 -27.13 -8.81
C VAL A 302 23.92 -28.49 -9.18
N LEU A 303 22.62 -28.42 -9.54
CA LEU A 303 21.80 -29.35 -10.34
C LEU A 303 21.44 -30.73 -9.75
N SER A 304 20.15 -30.88 -9.41
CA SER A 304 19.43 -32.12 -9.69
C SER A 304 18.21 -31.82 -10.57
N SER A 305 18.40 -32.09 -11.87
CA SER A 305 17.33 -32.43 -12.81
C SER A 305 17.23 -33.95 -12.82
N THR A 306 16.06 -34.49 -12.51
CA THR A 306 15.64 -35.79 -13.04
C THR A 306 14.16 -35.75 -13.41
N ARG A 307 13.97 -35.90 -14.71
CA ARG A 307 12.73 -36.11 -15.45
C ARG A 307 12.33 -37.59 -15.36
N VAL A 308 11.08 -37.87 -15.75
CA VAL A 308 10.50 -39.16 -16.20
C VAL A 308 9.67 -39.91 -15.15
N ARG A 309 8.36 -39.63 -15.12
CA ARG A 309 7.33 -40.36 -15.89
C ARG A 309 6.07 -39.52 -16.04
#